data_AF-A0A8H3H655-F1
#
_entry.id   AF-A0A8H3H655-F1
#
_cell.length_a   1.000
_cell.length_b   1.000
_cell.length_c   1.000
_cell.angle_alpha   90.00
_cell.angle_beta   90.00
_cell.angle_gamma   90.00
#
_symmetry.space_group_name_H-M   'P 1'
#
loop_
_entity.id
_entity.type
_entity.pdbx_description
1 polymer ?
#
loop_
_entity_poly.entity_id
_entity_poly.type
_entity_poly.pdbx_seq_one_letter_code
_entity_poly.pdbx_strand_id
1 'polypeptide(L)'
;MELPSHWPSFARDLEDTIHGNPAPLLDKPSPTQLAIGMAMPILYPTPEYLTRRMVTRVNNTSKYSRGSTGLSDIDGGCQFWPVDGVKRLTSCLYAFTLRLILSLHGPIAPLGSANLIDNAHMSRLAIVNEPGHSVLFPSICLFKSSLAYFNNGTLLEDEMRCETERGVFDNPSASFSAMSLEEQMVMRTSAEIAEQLHDIHRGR
;
A
#
# COMPACT_ATOMS: atom_id res chain seq x y z
N MET A 1 -4.52 -0.54 6.84
CA MET A 1 -5.08 0.81 6.66
C MET A 1 -5.80 0.80 5.31
N GLU A 2 -7.03 1.28 5.26
CA GLU A 2 -7.87 1.20 4.05
C GLU A 2 -7.47 2.25 3.00
N LEU A 3 -7.75 1.97 1.72
CA LEU A 3 -7.60 2.97 0.64
C LEU A 3 -8.54 4.16 0.89
N PRO A 4 -8.18 5.38 0.46
CA PRO A 4 -9.04 6.56 0.59
C PRO A 4 -10.47 6.37 0.10
N SER A 5 -10.65 5.61 -0.99
CA SER A 5 -11.96 5.27 -1.55
C SER A 5 -12.88 4.52 -0.58
N HIS A 6 -12.32 3.84 0.43
CA HIS A 6 -13.08 3.13 1.45
C HIS A 6 -13.35 3.97 2.71
N TRP A 7 -12.67 5.11 2.89
CA TRP A 7 -12.82 5.94 4.09
C TRP A 7 -14.26 6.42 4.33
N PRO A 8 -15.05 6.81 3.32
CA PRO A 8 -16.46 7.14 3.54
C PRO A 8 -17.28 5.95 4.07
N SER A 9 -16.96 4.73 3.66
CA SER A 9 -17.60 3.53 4.21
C SER A 9 -17.17 3.34 5.67
N PHE A 10 -15.87 3.38 5.94
CA PHE A 10 -15.33 3.27 7.29
C PHE A 10 -15.91 4.32 8.25
N ALA A 11 -16.08 5.56 7.80
CA ALA A 11 -16.67 6.62 8.59
C ALA A 11 -18.13 6.32 8.99
N ARG A 12 -18.92 5.77 8.06
CA ARG A 12 -20.29 5.29 8.36
C ARG A 12 -20.29 4.11 9.33
N ASP A 13 -19.40 3.14 9.12
CA ASP A 13 -19.28 1.99 10.02
C ASP A 13 -18.89 2.43 11.46
N LEU A 14 -18.04 3.45 11.56
CA LEU A 14 -17.67 4.06 12.83
C LEU A 14 -18.84 4.81 13.47
N GLU A 15 -19.62 5.56 12.69
CA GLU A 15 -20.84 6.22 13.15
C GLU A 15 -21.87 5.21 13.69
N ASP A 16 -22.11 4.11 12.99
CA ASP A 16 -22.99 3.03 13.46
C ASP A 16 -22.51 2.45 14.79
N THR A 17 -21.20 2.30 14.94
CA THR A 17 -20.58 1.81 16.18
C THR A 17 -20.79 2.78 17.33
N ILE A 18 -20.66 4.09 17.09
CA ILE A 18 -20.94 5.14 18.09
C ILE A 18 -22.42 5.07 18.53
N HIS A 19 -23.33 4.71 17.63
CA HIS A 19 -24.75 4.49 17.92
C HIS A 19 -25.08 3.10 18.48
N GLY A 20 -24.07 2.29 18.82
CA GLY A 20 -24.26 1.01 19.50
C GLY A 20 -24.35 -0.21 18.58
N ASN A 21 -24.13 -0.06 17.27
CA ASN A 21 -24.07 -1.17 16.32
C ASN A 21 -22.62 -1.40 15.84
N PRO A 22 -21.84 -2.28 16.49
CA PRO A 22 -20.46 -2.55 16.09
C PRO A 22 -20.32 -3.53 14.92
N ALA A 23 -21.41 -4.19 14.50
CA ALA A 23 -21.36 -5.27 13.51
C ALA A 23 -20.67 -4.87 12.20
N PRO A 24 -20.94 -3.70 11.59
CA PRO A 24 -20.28 -3.29 10.34
C PRO A 24 -18.74 -3.20 10.44
N LEU A 25 -18.20 -2.83 11.60
CA LEU A 25 -16.75 -2.80 11.83
C LEU A 25 -16.15 -4.18 12.12
N LEU A 26 -16.91 -5.06 12.79
CA LEU A 26 -16.44 -6.38 13.19
C LEU A 26 -16.52 -7.41 12.06
N ASP A 27 -17.51 -7.27 11.17
CA ASP A 27 -17.77 -8.22 10.09
C ASP A 27 -16.92 -7.96 8.83
N LYS A 28 -16.07 -6.92 8.84
CA LYS A 28 -15.13 -6.68 7.75
C LYS A 28 -14.13 -7.85 7.66
N PRO A 29 -14.13 -8.63 6.57
CA PRO A 29 -13.23 -9.76 6.43
C PRO A 29 -11.79 -9.26 6.46
N SER A 30 -11.00 -9.76 7.41
CA SER A 30 -9.55 -9.64 7.36
C SER A 30 -9.07 -10.46 6.15
N PRO A 31 -8.36 -9.88 5.17
CA PRO A 31 -7.81 -10.66 4.09
C PRO A 31 -6.84 -11.69 4.70
N THR A 32 -7.12 -12.96 4.42
CA THR A 32 -6.33 -14.13 4.79
C THR A 32 -4.96 -14.06 4.10
N GLN A 33 -4.03 -13.26 4.62
CA GLN A 33 -2.66 -13.09 4.09
C GLN A 33 -1.61 -13.74 5.00
N LEU A 34 -1.93 -14.86 5.68
CA LEU A 34 -0.94 -15.54 6.52
C LEU A 34 0.18 -16.26 5.72
N ALA A 35 0.03 -16.46 4.41
CA ALA A 35 0.87 -17.43 3.69
C ALA A 35 2.13 -16.86 3.00
N ILE A 36 2.29 -15.53 2.83
CA ILE A 36 3.28 -14.98 1.87
C ILE A 36 4.48 -14.27 2.56
N GLY A 37 4.47 -14.05 3.87
CA GLY A 37 5.51 -13.29 4.57
C GLY A 37 6.71 -14.09 5.12
N MET A 38 6.81 -15.39 4.87
CA MET A 38 7.65 -16.27 5.68
C MET A 38 9.08 -16.39 5.14
N ALA A 39 10.00 -15.59 5.70
CA ALA A 39 11.43 -15.79 5.51
C ALA A 39 12.25 -15.35 6.74
N MET A 40 12.75 -16.32 7.52
CA MET A 40 14.11 -16.44 8.10
C MET A 40 14.11 -17.36 9.34
N PRO A 41 14.93 -18.43 9.40
CA PRO A 41 14.92 -19.39 10.52
C PRO A 41 15.75 -19.02 11.76
N ILE A 42 16.49 -17.90 11.79
CA ILE A 42 17.67 -17.83 12.67
C ILE A 42 17.38 -17.24 14.05
N LEU A 43 16.33 -16.42 14.24
CA LEU A 43 15.88 -16.02 15.57
C LEU A 43 14.43 -15.54 15.48
N TYR A 44 13.49 -16.41 15.84
CA TYR A 44 12.14 -15.96 16.12
C TYR A 44 12.18 -15.04 17.35
N PRO A 45 11.57 -13.84 17.28
CA PRO A 45 11.49 -12.97 18.44
C PRO A 45 10.67 -13.66 19.54
N THR A 46 11.03 -13.47 20.81
CA THR A 46 10.25 -14.03 21.91
C THR A 46 8.90 -13.32 22.05
N PRO A 47 7.88 -14.00 22.62
CA PRO A 47 6.58 -13.38 22.91
C PRO A 47 6.72 -12.07 23.70
N GLU A 48 7.64 -12.02 24.66
CA GLU A 48 7.89 -10.84 25.51
C GLU A 48 8.48 -9.69 24.71
N TYR A 49 9.38 -9.98 23.77
CA TYR A 49 9.95 -8.97 22.88
C TYR A 49 8.85 -8.37 21.99
N LEU A 50 8.01 -9.21 21.38
CA LEU A 50 6.91 -8.75 20.52
C LEU A 50 5.89 -7.94 21.31
N THR A 51 5.50 -8.41 22.50
CA THR A 51 4.60 -7.69 23.41
C THR A 51 5.18 -6.33 23.80
N ARG A 52 6.46 -6.27 24.21
CA ARG A 52 7.12 -5.01 24.55
C ARG A 52 7.15 -4.06 23.34
N ARG A 53 7.44 -4.55 22.13
CA ARG A 53 7.45 -3.75 20.90
C ARG A 53 6.07 -3.20 20.56
N MET A 54 5.02 -4.02 20.72
CA MET A 54 3.63 -3.60 20.52
C MET A 54 3.25 -2.48 21.50
N VAL A 55 3.46 -2.68 22.80
CA VAL A 55 3.16 -1.66 23.83
C VAL A 55 3.96 -0.38 23.58
N THR A 56 5.25 -0.52 23.25
CA THR A 56 6.10 0.64 22.92
C THR A 56 5.56 1.39 21.71
N ARG A 57 5.10 0.70 20.66
CA ARG A 57 4.53 1.31 19.46
C ARG A 57 3.20 2.02 19.76
N VAL A 58 2.33 1.43 20.57
CA VAL A 58 1.07 2.06 21.00
C VAL A 58 1.34 3.34 21.78
N ASN A 59 2.30 3.29 22.71
CA ASN A 59 2.62 4.43 23.58
C ASN A 59 3.38 5.55 22.83
N ASN A 60 4.30 5.20 21.94
CA ASN A 60 5.28 6.15 21.40
C ASN A 60 5.10 6.48 19.92
N THR A 61 4.33 5.69 19.15
CA THR A 61 4.20 5.89 17.69
C THR A 61 2.76 6.18 17.27
N SER A 62 1.80 5.34 17.64
CA SER A 62 0.40 5.53 17.28
C SER A 62 -0.53 4.88 18.30
N LYS A 63 -1.30 5.72 19.01
CA LYS A 63 -2.34 5.28 19.96
C LYS A 63 -3.46 4.50 19.30
N TYR A 64 -3.63 4.66 17.98
CA TYR A 64 -4.69 4.02 17.19
C TYR A 64 -4.23 2.74 16.49
N SER A 65 -2.95 2.39 16.59
CA SER A 65 -2.48 1.08 16.14
C SER A 65 -3.00 0.00 17.07
N ARG A 66 -4.03 -0.75 16.64
CA ARG A 66 -4.35 -2.03 17.25
C ARG A 66 -3.25 -3.02 16.93
N GLY A 67 -2.69 -3.67 17.93
CA GLY A 67 -2.18 -5.03 17.71
C GLY A 67 -3.35 -5.99 17.79
N SER A 68 -3.41 -6.91 16.83
CA SER A 68 -4.44 -7.93 16.72
C SER A 68 -4.14 -9.06 17.69
N THR A 69 -4.68 -8.99 18.90
CA THR A 69 -4.51 -10.05 19.91
C THR A 69 -5.12 -11.40 19.51
N GLY A 70 -5.88 -11.47 18.41
CA GLY A 70 -6.75 -12.62 18.10
C GLY A 70 -6.28 -13.57 17.00
N LEU A 71 -5.46 -13.14 16.04
CA LEU A 71 -5.19 -13.96 14.83
C LEU A 71 -3.74 -13.93 14.32
N SER A 72 -2.88 -13.02 14.79
CA SER A 72 -1.51 -12.90 14.27
C SER A 72 -0.40 -12.59 15.29
N ASP A 73 -0.68 -12.11 16.51
CA ASP A 73 0.31 -11.19 17.13
C ASP A 73 1.01 -11.56 18.44
N ILE A 74 0.87 -12.74 19.04
CA ILE A 74 1.74 -13.02 20.20
C ILE A 74 3.12 -13.50 19.75
N ASP A 75 3.17 -14.38 18.74
CA ASP A 75 4.44 -14.93 18.25
C ASP A 75 4.70 -14.75 16.75
N GLY A 76 3.78 -14.12 16.01
CA GLY A 76 3.91 -13.94 14.56
C GLY A 76 3.61 -15.20 13.73
N GLY A 77 3.35 -16.35 14.36
CA GLY A 77 2.86 -17.59 13.73
C GLY A 77 3.89 -18.33 12.87
N CYS A 78 4.93 -17.64 12.39
CA CYS A 78 5.99 -18.18 11.54
C CYS A 78 6.77 -19.32 12.20
N GLN A 79 6.95 -19.32 13.54
CA GLN A 79 7.68 -20.40 14.20
C GLN A 79 6.90 -21.72 14.29
N PHE A 80 5.59 -21.68 14.05
CA PHE A 80 4.74 -22.86 13.96
C PHE A 80 4.56 -23.33 12.51
N TRP A 81 5.17 -22.65 11.54
CA TRP A 81 5.04 -23.02 10.13
C TRP A 81 5.76 -24.35 9.86
N PRO A 82 5.10 -25.34 9.22
CA PRO A 82 5.64 -26.70 9.12
C PRO A 82 6.71 -26.85 8.04
N VAL A 83 7.01 -25.79 7.28
CA VAL A 83 8.01 -25.81 6.21
C VAL A 83 9.04 -24.69 6.40
N ASP A 84 10.30 -24.97 6.10
CA ASP A 84 11.34 -23.96 6.12
C ASP A 84 11.09 -22.90 5.04
N GLY A 85 11.38 -21.63 5.36
CA GLY A 85 11.30 -20.52 4.41
C GLY A 85 12.28 -20.72 3.25
N VAL A 86 11.76 -20.91 2.03
CA VAL A 86 12.54 -21.36 0.86
C VAL A 86 13.37 -20.25 0.20
N LYS A 87 13.20 -18.97 0.55
CA LYS A 87 13.88 -17.86 -0.16
C LYS A 87 14.62 -16.89 0.76
N ARG A 88 15.94 -16.80 0.54
CA ARG A 88 16.69 -15.57 0.76
C ARG A 88 16.41 -14.66 -0.44
N LEU A 89 15.86 -13.46 -0.21
CA LEU A 89 15.85 -12.37 -1.20
C LEU A 89 17.30 -11.85 -1.37
N THR A 90 18.19 -12.68 -1.93
CA THR A 90 19.61 -12.29 -2.09
C THR A 90 20.01 -11.93 -3.51
N SER A 91 19.25 -12.25 -4.58
CA SER A 91 19.71 -11.88 -5.92
C SER A 91 18.68 -12.10 -7.06
N CYS A 92 17.63 -11.28 -7.16
CA CYS A 92 16.85 -11.20 -8.41
C CYS A 92 16.70 -9.78 -8.99
N LEU A 93 17.26 -8.76 -8.34
CA LEU A 93 17.05 -7.35 -8.72
C LEU A 93 18.24 -6.74 -9.48
N TYR A 94 19.31 -7.51 -9.75
CA TYR A 94 20.54 -6.97 -10.36
C TYR A 94 20.48 -6.76 -11.88
N ALA A 95 19.45 -7.26 -12.57
CA ALA A 95 19.40 -7.24 -14.04
C ALA A 95 18.33 -6.33 -14.65
N PHE A 96 17.48 -5.69 -13.84
CA PHE A 96 16.41 -4.82 -14.33
C PHE A 96 16.39 -3.52 -13.52
N THR A 97 16.38 -2.38 -14.21
CA THR A 97 16.04 -1.10 -13.58
C THR A 97 14.58 -1.18 -13.16
N LEU A 98 14.35 -1.34 -11.87
CA LEU A 98 13.02 -1.43 -11.29
C LEU A 98 12.46 -0.03 -11.06
N ARG A 99 11.18 0.15 -11.40
CA ARG A 99 10.45 1.35 -11.05
C ARG A 99 9.65 1.08 -9.78
N LEU A 100 9.95 1.85 -8.74
CA LEU A 100 9.22 1.78 -7.47
C LEU A 100 8.25 2.94 -7.42
N ILE A 101 6.97 2.63 -7.24
CA ILE A 101 5.91 3.60 -7.07
C ILE A 101 5.43 3.50 -5.65
N LEU A 102 5.59 4.56 -4.86
CA LEU A 102 5.09 4.58 -3.50
C LEU A 102 4.29 5.84 -3.20
N SER A 103 3.25 5.65 -2.41
CA SER A 103 2.52 6.73 -1.76
C SER A 103 3.37 7.30 -0.63
N LEU A 104 3.50 8.63 -0.59
CA LEU A 104 4.24 9.38 0.42
C LEU A 104 3.80 9.01 1.84
N HIS A 105 2.51 8.80 2.03
CA HIS A 105 1.90 8.41 3.31
C HIS A 105 1.45 6.94 3.31
N GLY A 106 2.23 6.07 2.66
CA GLY A 106 2.04 4.62 2.59
C GLY A 106 2.19 3.93 3.96
N PRO A 107 1.12 3.36 4.53
CA PRO A 107 1.18 2.76 5.88
C PRO A 107 1.76 1.34 5.89
N ILE A 108 1.73 0.66 4.73
CA ILE A 108 2.24 -0.72 4.57
C ILE A 108 3.69 -0.70 4.06
N ALA A 109 4.01 0.21 3.14
CA ALA A 109 5.34 0.39 2.57
C ALA A 109 5.75 1.87 2.73
N PRO A 110 6.37 2.25 3.85
CA PRO A 110 6.73 3.64 4.13
C PRO A 110 7.88 4.10 3.24
N LEU A 111 7.97 5.41 2.99
CA LEU A 111 9.03 6.02 2.16
C LEU A 111 10.44 5.63 2.60
N GLY A 112 10.68 5.49 3.91
CA GLY A 112 11.99 5.05 4.42
C GLY A 112 12.40 3.67 3.91
N SER A 113 11.45 2.73 3.75
CA SER A 113 11.73 1.42 3.16
C SER A 113 12.01 1.51 1.66
N ALA A 114 11.32 2.41 0.96
CA ALA A 114 11.57 2.67 -0.45
C ALA A 114 12.97 3.23 -0.70
N ASN A 115 13.38 4.23 0.08
CA ASN A 115 14.70 4.84 -0.02
C ASN A 115 15.81 3.81 0.24
N LEU A 116 15.58 2.82 1.12
CA LEU A 116 16.54 1.75 1.33
C LEU A 116 16.69 0.85 0.10
N ILE A 117 15.59 0.53 -0.59
CA ILE A 117 15.62 -0.26 -1.83
C ILE A 117 16.27 0.56 -2.95
N ASP A 118 15.96 1.85 -3.02
CA ASP A 118 16.49 2.75 -4.04
C ASP A 118 17.99 2.97 -3.93
N ASN A 119 18.50 3.11 -2.70
CA ASN A 119 19.94 3.18 -2.48
C ASN A 119 20.66 1.83 -2.69
N ALA A 120 19.95 0.71 -2.55
CA ALA A 120 20.54 -0.63 -2.69
C ALA A 120 20.54 -1.15 -4.13
N HIS A 121 19.73 -0.58 -5.02
CA HIS A 121 19.53 -1.07 -6.39
C HIS A 121 19.59 0.07 -7.41
N MET A 122 19.83 -0.24 -8.69
CA MET A 122 19.68 0.71 -9.79
C MET A 122 18.19 0.94 -10.10
N SER A 123 17.38 1.28 -9.10
CA SER A 123 15.97 1.63 -9.29
C SER A 123 15.79 3.14 -9.48
N ARG A 124 14.57 3.52 -9.86
CA ARG A 124 14.10 4.90 -9.78
C ARG A 124 12.84 4.94 -8.94
N LEU A 125 12.79 5.87 -8.00
CA LEU A 125 11.68 6.07 -7.09
C LEU A 125 10.72 7.17 -7.59
N ALA A 126 9.45 6.80 -7.78
CA ALA A 126 8.35 7.74 -7.96
C ALA A 126 7.60 7.91 -6.63
N ILE A 127 7.48 9.14 -6.17
CA ILE A 127 6.76 9.50 -4.94
C ILE A 127 5.44 10.14 -5.34
N VAL A 128 4.33 9.54 -4.92
CA VAL A 128 3.00 10.13 -5.09
C VAL A 128 2.56 10.79 -3.80
N ASN A 129 2.15 12.05 -3.87
CA ASN A 129 1.54 12.73 -2.73
C ASN A 129 0.07 12.30 -2.54
N GLU A 130 -0.12 11.09 -2.04
CA GLU A 130 -1.42 10.48 -1.79
C GLU A 130 -1.36 9.69 -0.46
N PRO A 131 -2.41 9.75 0.37
CA PRO A 131 -2.51 8.88 1.54
C PRO A 131 -3.10 7.53 1.17
N GLY A 132 -2.55 6.42 1.66
CA GLY A 132 -3.06 5.09 1.34
C GLY A 132 -1.98 4.16 0.83
N HIS A 133 -2.37 2.93 0.46
CA HIS A 133 -1.44 1.93 -0.05
C HIS A 133 -1.78 1.56 -1.49
N SER A 134 -0.85 1.77 -2.42
CA SER A 134 -0.87 1.18 -3.77
C SER A 134 -2.17 1.45 -4.55
N VAL A 135 -2.58 2.71 -4.66
CA VAL A 135 -3.54 3.08 -5.69
C VAL A 135 -2.84 2.96 -7.05
N LEU A 136 -3.43 2.20 -7.98
CA LEU A 136 -2.98 2.13 -9.36
C LEU A 136 -3.26 3.49 -10.01
N PHE A 137 -2.20 4.19 -10.38
CA PHE A 137 -2.25 5.45 -11.14
C PHE A 137 -3.15 6.54 -10.50
N PRO A 138 -2.83 6.98 -9.27
CA PRO A 138 -3.57 8.04 -8.59
C PRO A 138 -3.33 9.42 -9.22
N SER A 139 -2.42 9.53 -10.19
CA SER A 139 -2.16 10.76 -10.91
C SER A 139 -1.78 10.59 -12.38
N ILE A 140 -2.04 11.65 -13.17
CA ILE A 140 -1.68 11.72 -14.59
C ILE A 140 -0.17 11.70 -14.73
N CYS A 141 0.55 12.43 -13.88
CA CYS A 141 2.01 12.39 -13.81
C CYS A 141 2.52 10.95 -13.72
N LEU A 142 1.99 10.16 -12.79
CA LEU A 142 2.43 8.80 -12.59
C LEU A 142 2.02 7.89 -13.77
N PHE A 143 0.81 8.06 -14.29
CA PHE A 143 0.31 7.28 -15.41
C PHE A 143 1.13 7.52 -16.69
N LYS A 144 1.36 8.79 -17.06
CA LYS A 144 2.19 9.17 -18.21
C LYS A 144 3.60 8.63 -18.08
N SER A 145 4.20 8.72 -16.90
CA SER A 145 5.50 8.14 -16.62
C SER A 145 5.52 6.61 -16.71
N SER A 146 4.41 5.94 -16.40
CA SER A 146 4.25 4.49 -16.58
C SER A 146 4.16 4.11 -18.03
N LEU A 147 3.35 4.83 -18.80
CA LEU A 147 3.30 4.65 -20.24
C LEU A 147 4.65 4.88 -20.89
N ALA A 148 5.37 5.95 -20.52
CA ALA A 148 6.70 6.22 -21.04
C ALA A 148 7.65 5.04 -20.77
N TYR A 149 7.73 4.58 -19.51
CA TYR A 149 8.55 3.41 -19.15
C TYR A 149 8.21 2.17 -19.97
N PHE A 150 6.93 1.81 -20.09
CA PHE A 150 6.53 0.59 -20.82
C PHE A 150 6.64 0.73 -22.35
N ASN A 151 6.45 1.93 -22.90
CA ASN A 151 6.46 2.14 -24.36
C ASN A 151 7.88 2.25 -24.93
N ASN A 152 8.80 2.91 -24.22
CA ASN A 152 10.12 3.21 -24.77
C ASN A 152 11.27 3.05 -23.75
N GLY A 153 11.01 2.51 -22.55
CA GLY A 153 12.04 2.30 -21.53
C GLY A 153 12.50 3.58 -20.83
N THR A 154 11.81 4.71 -21.02
CA THR A 154 12.17 5.97 -20.35
C THR A 154 12.08 5.80 -18.84
N LEU A 155 13.19 6.07 -18.17
CA LEU A 155 13.27 6.05 -16.72
C LEU A 155 12.84 7.39 -16.14
N LEU A 156 12.32 7.34 -14.92
CA LEU A 156 12.01 8.55 -14.17
C LEU A 156 13.27 9.31 -13.79
N GLU A 157 13.08 10.61 -13.59
CA GLU A 157 14.00 11.41 -12.78
C GLU A 157 14.06 10.86 -11.36
N ASP A 158 15.20 11.08 -10.71
CA ASP A 158 15.44 10.64 -9.36
C ASP A 158 14.47 11.31 -8.39
N GLU A 159 13.84 10.52 -7.53
CA GLU A 159 12.82 10.98 -6.58
C GLU A 159 11.68 11.81 -7.21
N MET A 160 11.27 11.50 -8.44
CA MET A 160 10.19 12.22 -9.12
C MET A 160 8.93 12.28 -8.25
N ARG A 161 8.46 13.50 -7.98
CA ARG A 161 7.25 13.74 -7.20
C ARG A 161 6.06 13.98 -8.12
N CYS A 162 5.02 13.18 -7.94
CA CYS A 162 3.75 13.36 -8.61
C CYS A 162 2.69 13.81 -7.59
N GLU A 163 2.10 14.97 -7.84
CA GLU A 163 0.90 15.40 -7.13
C GLU A 163 -0.32 14.63 -7.63
N THR A 164 -1.37 14.61 -6.81
CA THR A 164 -2.68 14.08 -7.20
C THR A 164 -3.59 15.21 -7.70
N GLU A 165 -4.43 14.88 -8.67
CA GLU A 165 -5.32 15.78 -9.39
C GLU A 165 -6.62 16.00 -8.62
N ARG A 166 -6.81 15.21 -7.56
CA ARG A 166 -7.90 15.31 -6.60
C ARG A 166 -7.39 15.03 -5.20
N GLY A 167 -7.84 15.85 -4.25
CA GLY A 167 -7.79 15.50 -2.84
C GLY A 167 -8.73 14.32 -2.55
N VAL A 168 -8.43 13.60 -1.47
CA VAL A 168 -9.21 12.43 -1.02
C VAL A 168 -10.69 12.75 -0.79
N PHE A 169 -10.98 13.96 -0.32
CA PHE A 169 -12.34 14.40 0.02
C PHE A 169 -12.94 15.34 -1.02
N ASP A 170 -12.26 15.55 -2.14
CA ASP A 170 -12.76 16.45 -3.17
C ASP A 170 -13.93 15.81 -3.92
N ASN A 171 -14.88 16.64 -4.31
CA ASN A 171 -16.00 16.19 -5.12
C ASN A 171 -15.46 15.70 -6.48
N PRO A 172 -15.71 14.43 -6.87
CA PRO A 172 -15.19 13.88 -8.11
C PRO A 172 -15.61 14.70 -9.33
N SER A 173 -16.77 15.35 -9.31
CA SER A 173 -17.27 16.15 -10.43
C SER A 173 -16.56 17.51 -10.59
N ALA A 174 -15.95 18.06 -9.54
CA ALA A 174 -15.36 19.39 -9.56
C ALA A 174 -13.97 19.42 -10.22
N SER A 175 -13.21 18.31 -10.17
CA SER A 175 -11.83 18.22 -10.67
C SER A 175 -11.75 18.15 -12.21
N PHE A 176 -12.72 17.50 -12.87
CA PHE A 176 -12.66 17.27 -14.32
C PHE A 176 -12.81 18.53 -15.18
N SER A 177 -13.46 19.58 -14.69
CA SER A 177 -13.74 20.79 -15.48
C SER A 177 -12.50 21.65 -15.76
N ALA A 178 -11.41 21.49 -14.97
CA ALA A 178 -10.18 22.24 -15.14
C ALA A 178 -9.13 21.53 -16.03
N MET A 179 -9.35 20.25 -16.36
CA MET A 179 -8.41 19.44 -17.15
C MET A 179 -8.64 19.59 -18.66
N SER A 180 -7.57 19.50 -19.44
CA SER A 180 -7.67 19.39 -20.90
C SER A 180 -8.38 18.11 -21.32
N LEU A 181 -8.92 18.07 -22.55
CA LEU A 181 -9.63 16.90 -23.06
C LEU A 181 -8.73 15.65 -23.15
N GLU A 182 -7.44 15.85 -23.41
CA GLU A 182 -6.45 14.78 -23.40
C GLU A 182 -6.24 14.21 -21.98
N GLU A 183 -6.10 15.09 -20.98
CA GLU A 183 -5.93 14.69 -19.58
C GLU A 183 -7.16 13.96 -19.03
N GLN A 184 -8.36 14.43 -19.39
CA GLN A 184 -9.59 13.75 -19.04
C GLN A 184 -9.66 12.34 -19.64
N MET A 185 -9.24 12.19 -20.90
CA MET A 185 -9.18 10.88 -21.56
C MET A 185 -8.16 9.96 -20.88
N VAL A 186 -6.98 10.48 -20.57
CA VAL A 186 -5.93 9.74 -19.85
C VAL A 186 -6.42 9.25 -18.49
N MET A 187 -7.07 10.11 -17.71
CA MET A 187 -7.63 9.73 -16.40
C MET A 187 -8.71 8.66 -16.50
N ARG A 188 -9.57 8.76 -17.51
CA ARG A 188 -10.62 7.76 -17.75
C ARG A 188 -10.02 6.40 -18.09
N THR A 189 -9.10 6.36 -19.05
CA THR A 189 -8.38 5.14 -19.44
C THR A 189 -7.62 4.55 -18.25
N SER A 190 -6.98 5.39 -17.44
CA SER A 190 -6.30 4.97 -16.22
C SER A 190 -7.24 4.30 -15.22
N ALA A 191 -8.43 4.86 -15.01
CA ALA A 191 -9.43 4.29 -14.11
C ALA A 191 -9.95 2.94 -14.63
N GLU A 192 -10.19 2.82 -15.94
CA GLU A 192 -10.61 1.58 -16.59
C GLU A 192 -9.53 0.47 -16.45
N ILE A 193 -8.25 0.81 -16.65
CA ILE A 193 -7.14 -0.13 -16.43
C ILE A 193 -7.05 -0.56 -14.96
N ALA A 194 -7.20 0.37 -14.03
CA ALA A 194 -7.16 0.07 -12.61
C ALA A 194 -8.30 -0.88 -12.20
N GLU A 195 -9.50 -0.71 -12.76
CA GLU A 195 -10.64 -1.61 -12.54
C GLU A 195 -10.37 -3.01 -13.10
N GLN A 196 -9.89 -3.10 -14.35
CA GLN A 196 -9.54 -4.39 -14.97
C GLN A 196 -8.46 -5.15 -14.18
N LEU A 197 -7.40 -4.47 -13.75
CA LEU A 197 -6.35 -5.07 -12.92
C LEU A 197 -6.89 -5.58 -11.58
N HIS A 198 -7.81 -4.82 -11.00
CA HIS A 198 -8.46 -5.20 -9.75
C HIS A 198 -9.36 -6.44 -9.93
N ASP A 199 -10.07 -6.56 -11.05
CA ASP A 199 -10.86 -7.75 -11.39
C ASP A 199 -9.98 -8.98 -11.61
N ILE A 200 -8.87 -8.83 -12.35
CA ILE A 200 -7.87 -9.90 -12.54
C ILE A 200 -7.33 -10.38 -11.19
N HIS A 201 -6.99 -9.46 -10.27
CA HIS A 201 -6.54 -9.81 -8.93
C HIS A 201 -7.59 -10.57 -8.10
N ARG A 202 -8.87 -10.38 -8.38
CA ARG A 202 -9.97 -11.13 -7.76
C ARG A 202 -10.30 -12.43 -8.49
N GLY A 203 -9.59 -12.75 -9.57
CA GLY A 203 -9.86 -13.92 -10.41
C GLY A 203 -11.20 -13.84 -11.15
N ARG A 204 -11.64 -12.63 -11.49
CA ARG A 204 -12.85 -12.38 -12.29
C ARG A 204 -12.49 -12.15 -13.76
#